data_AF-A0A1A8HI76-F1
#
_entry.id   AF-A0A1A8HI76-F1
#
_cell.length_a   1.000
_cell.length_b   1.000
_cell.length_c   1.000
_cell.angle_alpha   90.00
_cell.angle_beta   90.00
_cell.angle_gamma   90.00
#
_symmetry.space_group_name_H-M   'P 1'
#
loop_
_entity.id
_entity.type
_entity.pdbx_description
1 polymer ?
#
loop_
_entity_poly.entity_id
_entity_poly.type
_entity_poly.pdbx_seq_one_letter_code
_entity_poly.pdbx_strand_id
1 'polypeptide(L)'
;EYHVQFFGSVAERAWIHEKRITTYQGKQQFDELQAETLRKTTNPVEKQKLLKPIPQRERSQWEVGVGHAEDAFLMTRQERIDNYTFIYVDPDPVEAAPSKKPAARAE
;
A
#
# COMPACT_ATOMS: atom_id res chain seq x y z
N GLU A 1 7.49 -1.09 -15.67
CA GLU A 1 7.03 -1.01 -14.27
C GLU A 1 6.26 0.28 -14.09
N TYR A 2 5.44 0.38 -13.04
CA TYR A 2 4.67 1.58 -12.71
C TYR A 2 4.91 1.99 -11.26
N HIS A 3 5.11 3.28 -11.03
CA HIS A 3 5.11 3.84 -9.68
C HIS A 3 3.68 4.04 -9.21
N VAL A 4 3.32 3.44 -8.07
CA VAL A 4 1.96 3.49 -7.51
C VAL A 4 1.99 3.99 -6.07
N GLN A 5 0.87 4.61 -5.67
CA GLN A 5 0.57 4.97 -4.28
C GLN A 5 -0.52 4.01 -3.80
N PHE A 6 -0.36 3.44 -2.62
CA PHE A 6 -1.37 2.57 -2.02
C PHE A 6 -2.40 3.44 -1.29
N PHE A 7 -3.68 3.22 -1.56
CA PHE A 7 -4.73 3.75 -0.71
C PHE A 7 -4.72 3.03 0.64
N GLY A 8 -4.88 3.79 1.72
CA GLY A 8 -4.94 3.28 3.08
C GLY A 8 -4.73 4.39 4.10
N SER A 9 -4.60 4.01 5.37
CA SER A 9 -4.29 4.94 6.47
C SER A 9 -2.80 5.28 6.60
N VAL A 10 -1.93 4.62 5.82
CA VAL A 10 -0.48 4.85 5.80
C VAL A 10 -0.06 5.17 4.38
N ALA A 11 0.76 6.20 4.21
CA ALA A 11 1.27 6.62 2.91
C ALA A 11 2.39 5.68 2.44
N GLU A 12 2.03 4.67 1.65
CA GLU A 12 2.98 3.72 1.04
C GLU A 12 3.04 3.88 -0.48
N ARG A 13 4.22 3.63 -1.06
CA ARG A 13 4.45 3.71 -2.51
C ARG A 13 5.46 2.65 -2.96
N ALA A 14 5.32 2.19 -4.20
CA ALA A 14 6.24 1.19 -4.76
C ALA A 14 6.32 1.27 -6.28
N TRP A 15 7.40 0.72 -6.83
CA TRP A 15 7.48 0.34 -8.24
C TRP A 15 6.96 -1.09 -8.40
N ILE A 16 5.93 -1.27 -9.22
CA ILE A 16 5.29 -2.57 -9.44
C ILE A 16 5.43 -2.98 -10.91
N HIS A 17 5.81 -4.23 -11.14
CA HIS A 17 5.89 -4.80 -12.48
C HIS A 17 4.50 -4.84 -13.14
N GLU A 18 4.40 -4.47 -14.42
CA GLU A 18 3.13 -4.33 -15.16
C GLU A 18 2.23 -5.57 -15.10
N LYS A 19 2.83 -6.77 -15.15
CA LYS A 19 2.14 -8.08 -14.99
C LYS A 19 1.42 -8.28 -13.64
N ARG A 20 1.65 -7.42 -12.65
CA ARG A 20 1.00 -7.44 -11.33
C ARG A 20 0.03 -6.28 -11.14
N ILE A 21 -0.34 -5.59 -12.21
CA ILE A 21 -1.27 -4.45 -12.19
C ILE A 21 -2.45 -4.78 -13.11
N THR A 22 -3.64 -4.37 -12.68
CA THR A 22 -4.84 -4.39 -13.51
C THR A 22 -5.58 -3.08 -13.33
N THR A 23 -6.41 -2.71 -14.31
CA THR A 23 -7.29 -1.56 -14.19
C THR A 23 -8.34 -1.85 -13.13
N TYR A 24 -8.48 -0.92 -12.19
CA TYR A 24 -9.50 -0.99 -11.15
C TYR A 24 -10.89 -0.77 -11.75
N GLN A 25 -11.80 -1.71 -11.49
CA GLN A 25 -13.18 -1.69 -11.99
C GLN A 25 -14.22 -1.70 -10.86
N GLY A 26 -13.81 -1.28 -9.66
CA GLY A 26 -14.63 -1.31 -8.45
C GLY A 26 -14.36 -2.52 -7.56
N LYS A 27 -14.82 -2.46 -6.31
CA LYS A 27 -14.51 -3.46 -5.27
C LYS A 27 -14.94 -4.89 -5.60
N GLN A 28 -15.95 -5.07 -6.44
CA GLN A 28 -16.46 -6.40 -6.81
C GLN A 28 -15.39 -7.24 -7.55
N GLN A 29 -14.42 -6.57 -8.21
CA GLN A 29 -13.33 -7.22 -8.91
C GLN A 29 -12.38 -8.00 -7.98
N PHE A 30 -12.34 -7.69 -6.68
CA PHE A 30 -11.38 -8.32 -5.76
C PHE A 30 -11.63 -9.83 -5.59
N ASP A 31 -12.89 -10.25 -5.48
CA ASP A 31 -13.23 -11.67 -5.31
C ASP A 31 -12.82 -12.49 -6.53
N GLU A 32 -13.03 -11.94 -7.73
CA GLU A 32 -12.60 -12.55 -8.99
C GLU A 32 -11.07 -12.67 -9.09
N LEU A 33 -10.35 -11.59 -8.73
CA LEU A 33 -8.89 -11.58 -8.73
C LEU A 33 -8.30 -12.57 -7.72
N GLN A 34 -8.91 -12.68 -6.54
CA GLN A 34 -8.50 -13.65 -5.53
C GLN A 34 -8.70 -15.08 -6.04
N ALA A 35 -9.88 -15.39 -6.58
CA ALA A 35 -10.19 -16.71 -7.13
C ALA A 35 -9.25 -17.07 -8.29
N GLU A 36 -8.99 -16.12 -9.20
CA GLU A 36 -8.08 -16.33 -10.32
C GLU A 36 -6.63 -16.54 -9.84
N THR A 37 -6.17 -15.75 -8.87
CA THR A 37 -4.82 -15.89 -8.28
C THR A 37 -4.67 -17.27 -7.65
N LEU A 38 -5.67 -17.73 -6.90
CA LEU A 38 -5.65 -19.06 -6.28
C LEU A 38 -5.66 -20.18 -7.33
N ARG A 39 -6.41 -20.01 -8.42
CA ARG A 39 -6.48 -20.97 -9.54
C ARG A 39 -5.15 -21.06 -10.30
N LYS A 40 -4.50 -19.93 -10.56
CA LYS A 40 -3.22 -19.86 -11.30
C LYS A 40 -2.01 -20.28 -10.45
N THR A 41 -2.13 -20.28 -9.12
CA THR A 41 -1.03 -20.64 -8.22
C THR A 41 -0.82 -22.16 -8.20
N THR A 42 0.21 -22.62 -8.90
CA THR A 42 0.59 -24.04 -8.99
C THR A 42 1.51 -24.48 -7.85
N ASN A 43 2.27 -23.55 -7.25
CA ASN A 43 3.17 -23.85 -6.13
C ASN A 43 2.36 -24.12 -4.85
N PRO A 44 2.46 -25.32 -4.23
CA PRO A 44 1.68 -25.67 -3.04
C PRO A 44 1.95 -24.77 -1.83
N VAL A 45 3.20 -24.32 -1.64
CA VAL A 45 3.59 -23.47 -0.51
C VAL A 45 2.98 -22.07 -0.65
N GLU A 46 3.04 -21.49 -1.84
CA GLU A 46 2.41 -20.19 -2.12
C GLU A 46 0.88 -20.28 -2.01
N LYS A 47 0.29 -21.37 -2.51
CA LYS A 47 -1.15 -21.63 -2.36
C LYS A 47 -1.57 -21.67 -0.89
N GLN A 48 -0.78 -22.33 -0.04
CA GLN A 48 -1.05 -22.39 1.40
C GLN A 48 -0.92 -21.02 2.08
N LYS A 49 0.01 -20.16 1.63
CA LYS A 49 0.14 -18.77 2.13
C LYS A 49 -1.09 -17.93 1.77
N LEU A 50 -1.59 -18.03 0.53
CA LEU A 50 -2.77 -17.29 0.07
C LEU A 50 -4.05 -17.63 0.84
N LEU A 51 -4.14 -18.85 1.38
CA LEU A 51 -5.29 -19.32 2.17
C LEU A 51 -5.19 -18.94 3.66
N LYS A 52 -4.07 -18.36 4.11
CA LYS A 52 -3.95 -17.93 5.50
C LYS A 52 -4.92 -16.78 5.78
N PRO A 53 -5.60 -16.78 6.93
CA PRO A 53 -6.40 -15.64 7.35
C PRO A 53 -5.54 -14.37 7.38
N ILE A 54 -6.07 -13.29 6.80
CA ILE A 54 -5.46 -11.97 6.90
C ILE A 54 -5.68 -11.44 8.33
N PRO A 55 -4.63 -10.94 9.02
CA PRO A 55 -4.82 -10.40 10.36
C PRO A 55 -5.67 -9.12 10.34
N GLN A 56 -6.35 -8.85 11.45
CA GLN A 56 -7.41 -7.83 11.47
C GLN A 56 -6.90 -6.42 11.20
N ARG A 57 -5.66 -6.10 11.59
CA ARG A 57 -5.07 -4.79 11.34
C ARG A 57 -4.90 -4.53 9.84
N GLU A 58 -4.36 -5.51 9.12
CA GLU A 58 -4.16 -5.47 7.67
C GLU A 58 -5.51 -5.40 6.96
N ARG A 59 -6.52 -6.16 7.42
CA ARG A 59 -7.88 -6.07 6.90
C ARG A 59 -8.44 -4.65 7.05
N SER A 60 -8.34 -4.06 8.24
CA SER A 60 -8.86 -2.70 8.48
C SER A 60 -8.16 -1.64 7.63
N GLN A 61 -6.84 -1.76 7.41
CA GLN A 61 -6.12 -0.85 6.53
C GLN A 61 -6.56 -1.01 5.06
N TRP A 62 -6.79 -2.25 4.63
CA TRP A 62 -7.30 -2.55 3.29
C TRP A 62 -8.72 -1.99 3.10
N GLU A 63 -9.62 -2.14 4.08
CA GLU A 63 -10.99 -1.62 4.02
C GLU A 63 -11.01 -0.09 3.85
N VAL A 64 -10.15 0.64 4.58
CA VAL A 64 -9.95 2.09 4.39
C VAL A 64 -9.47 2.39 2.98
N GLY A 65 -8.50 1.62 2.48
CA GLY A 65 -7.96 1.79 1.13
C GLY A 65 -9.02 1.57 0.04
N VAL A 66 -9.87 0.56 0.20
CA VAL A 66 -10.98 0.29 -0.72
C VAL A 66 -12.01 1.41 -0.68
N GLY A 67 -12.32 1.96 0.49
CA GLY A 67 -13.21 3.13 0.61
C GLY A 67 -12.71 4.30 -0.23
N HIS A 68 -11.44 4.69 -0.07
CA HIS A 68 -10.84 5.76 -0.88
C HIS A 68 -10.81 5.42 -2.39
N ALA A 69 -10.56 4.15 -2.75
CA ALA A 69 -10.55 3.74 -4.15
C ALA A 69 -11.94 3.85 -4.80
N GLU A 70 -13.00 3.47 -4.09
CA GLU A 70 -14.39 3.59 -4.55
C GLU A 70 -14.80 5.07 -4.69
N ASP A 71 -14.43 5.93 -3.74
CA ASP A 71 -14.66 7.38 -3.82
C ASP A 71 -13.93 7.98 -5.04
N ALA A 72 -12.64 7.66 -5.18
CA ALA A 72 -11.80 8.11 -6.29
C ALA A 72 -12.26 7.61 -7.66
N PHE A 73 -12.93 6.45 -7.71
CA PHE A 73 -13.46 5.87 -8.95
C PHE A 73 -14.57 6.73 -9.58
N LEU A 74 -15.33 7.44 -8.75
CA LEU A 74 -16.38 8.37 -9.18
C LEU A 74 -15.84 9.75 -9.59
N MET A 75 -14.59 10.04 -9.27
CA MET A 75 -13.94 11.31 -9.58
C MET A 75 -13.38 11.35 -11.02
N THR A 76 -13.17 12.54 -11.53
CA THR A 76 -12.33 12.77 -12.71
C THR A 76 -10.86 12.47 -12.40
N ARG A 77 -10.03 12.35 -13.45
CA ARG A 77 -8.59 12.16 -13.27
C ARG A 77 -7.94 13.32 -12.51
N GLN A 78 -8.35 14.56 -12.77
CA GLN A 78 -7.76 15.73 -12.15
C GLN A 78 -8.10 15.79 -10.66
N GLU A 79 -9.37 15.56 -10.31
CA GLU A 79 -9.79 15.50 -8.90
C GLU A 79 -9.05 14.40 -8.14
N ARG A 80 -8.81 13.22 -8.74
CA ARG A 80 -7.99 12.19 -8.09
C ARG A 80 -6.57 12.67 -7.82
N ILE A 81 -5.96 13.36 -8.77
CA ILE A 81 -4.59 13.89 -8.63
C ILE A 81 -4.57 14.91 -7.50
N ASP A 82 -5.52 15.84 -7.47
CA ASP A 82 -5.56 16.92 -6.48
C ASP A 82 -5.83 16.38 -5.06
N ASN A 83 -6.69 15.37 -4.92
CA ASN A 83 -7.09 14.85 -3.61
C ASN A 83 -6.12 13.80 -3.02
N TYR A 84 -5.43 13.02 -3.85
CA TYR A 84 -4.72 11.82 -3.38
C TYR A 84 -3.22 11.77 -3.70
N THR A 85 -2.66 12.73 -4.42
CA THR A 85 -1.22 12.75 -4.68
C THR A 85 -0.44 13.10 -3.42
N PHE A 86 0.57 12.30 -3.08
CA PHE A 86 1.32 12.47 -1.85
C PHE A 86 2.18 13.75 -1.80
N ILE A 87 2.16 14.28 -0.58
CA ILE A 87 3.11 15.16 0.11
C ILE A 87 4.58 14.69 0.13
N TYR A 88 5.47 15.08 -0.77
CA TYR A 88 6.90 14.80 -0.56
C TYR A 88 7.60 15.99 0.09
N VAL A 89 8.03 15.79 1.35
CA VAL A 89 8.82 16.75 2.11
C VAL A 89 10.18 16.13 2.36
N ASP A 90 11.23 16.78 1.88
CA ASP A 90 12.60 16.39 2.21
C ASP A 90 12.85 16.72 3.68
N PRO A 91 13.47 15.81 4.46
CA PRO A 91 13.79 16.09 5.85
C PRO A 91 14.74 17.29 5.93
N ASP A 92 14.46 18.22 6.84
CA ASP A 92 15.33 19.37 7.05
C ASP A 92 16.72 18.87 7.49
N PRO A 93 17.80 19.24 6.79
CA PRO A 93 19.15 18.80 7.14
C PRO A 93 19.58 19.18 8.57
N VAL A 94 18.87 20.10 9.24
CA VAL A 94 19.17 20.53 10.62
C VAL A 94 18.57 19.61 11.70
N GLU A 95 17.47 18.90 11.45
CA GLU A 95 16.82 18.00 12.43
C GLU A 95 17.52 16.63 12.58
N ALA A 96 18.42 16.27 11.65
CA ALA A 96 19.03 14.95 11.57
C ALA A 96 20.18 14.69 12.56
N ALA A 97 20.45 15.57 13.53
CA ALA A 97 21.50 15.37 14.52
C ALA A 97 20.94 14.79 15.83
N PRO A 98 20.96 13.46 16.06
CA PRO A 98 20.79 12.93 17.40
C PRO A 98 22.00 13.36 18.24
N SER A 99 21.77 14.24 19.21
CA SER A 99 22.75 14.60 20.22
C SER A 99 23.18 13.33 20.97
N LYS A 100 24.33 12.78 20.60
CA LYS A 100 25.01 11.75 21.39
C LYS A 100 25.40 12.39 22.72
N LYS A 101 24.63 12.14 23.78
CA LYS A 101 25.08 12.42 25.15
C LYS A 101 26.37 11.63 25.39
N PRO A 102 27.49 12.26 25.76
CA PRO A 102 28.69 11.53 26.12
C PRO A 102 28.41 10.77 27.44
N ALA A 103 28.74 9.48 27.44
CA ALA A 103 28.71 8.65 28.63
C ALA A 103 29.72 9.21 29.65
N ALA A 104 29.22 9.60 30.82
CA ALA A 104 30.07 9.98 31.94
C ALA A 104 30.87 8.75 32.38
N ARG A 105 32.20 8.87 32.32
CA ARG A 105 33.14 7.91 32.91
C ARG A 105 33.10 8.15 34.43
N ALA A 106 32.58 7.19 35.19
CA ALA A 106 32.71 7.17 36.64
C ALA A 106 34.10 6.60 36.99
N GLU A 107 34.82 7.32 37.84
CA GLU A 107 36.05 6.90 38.52
C GLU A 107 35.71 6.17 39.83
#